data_AF-A0A9E3CAX9-F1
#
_entry.id   AF-A0A9E3CAX9-F1
#
_cell.length_a   1.000
_cell.length_b   1.000
_cell.length_c   1.000
_cell.angle_alpha   90.00
_cell.angle_beta   90.00
_cell.angle_gamma   90.00
#
_symmetry.space_group_name_H-M   'P 1'
#
loop_
_entity.id
_entity.type
_entity.pdbx_description
1 polymer ?
#
loop_
_entity_poly.entity_id
_entity_poly.type
_entity_poly.pdbx_seq_one_letter_code
_entity_poly.pdbx_strand_id
1 'polypeptide(L)'
;MKRVREEEIFPRNPNKTYGLMELVKGSSTRVDRGPDDMVSSWPHLLIREAALFAACFAAMLALAVFLPPPLELEANPQHPPNPAKAPWYFLGLQELVAYDAFWGGLGIPGLVVIGLMAVPYIDRHHSGIGRWFARSRRTACALFTLYVIAVIVLIIIGTFFRGPNWGWFMPWDMPPERQ
;
A
#
# COMPACT_ATOMS: atom_id res chain seq x y z
N MET A 1 -7.64 21.58 29.46
CA MET A 1 -8.59 20.50 29.12
C MET A 1 -10.01 21.01 29.39
N LYS A 2 -10.79 21.33 28.35
CA LYS A 2 -12.21 21.66 28.52
C LYS A 2 -12.96 20.33 28.72
N ARG A 3 -13.64 20.18 29.85
CA ARG A 3 -14.50 19.03 30.14
C ARG A 3 -15.69 19.12 29.17
N VAL A 4 -15.72 18.26 28.15
CA VAL A 4 -16.88 18.15 27.24
C VAL A 4 -18.05 17.69 28.10
N ARG A 5 -19.16 18.43 28.06
CA ARG A 5 -20.37 18.07 28.82
C ARG A 5 -21.03 16.88 28.13
N GLU A 6 -21.33 15.83 28.89
CA GLU A 6 -21.95 14.58 28.39
C GLU A 6 -23.27 14.83 27.64
N GLU A 7 -23.95 15.94 27.95
CA GLU A 7 -25.18 16.40 27.30
C GLU A 7 -25.02 16.72 25.80
N GLU A 8 -23.81 17.06 25.33
CA GLU A 8 -23.55 17.37 23.92
C GLU A 8 -23.29 16.10 23.07
N ILE A 9 -23.04 14.94 23.71
CA ILE A 9 -22.60 13.71 23.03
C ILE A 9 -23.79 12.90 22.48
N PHE A 10 -24.99 13.09 23.04
CA PHE A 10 -26.20 12.40 22.59
C PHE A 10 -27.42 13.34 22.61
N PRO A 11 -27.73 14.05 21.50
CA PRO A 11 -28.97 14.80 21.41
C PRO A 11 -30.15 13.83 21.57
N ARG A 12 -31.06 14.12 22.52
CA ARG A 12 -32.28 13.33 22.73
C ARG A 12 -33.17 13.42 21.50
N ASN A 13 -33.05 12.46 20.60
CA ASN A 13 -34.02 12.28 19.52
C ASN A 13 -35.18 11.41 20.04
N PRO A 14 -36.39 11.96 20.22
CA PRO A 14 -37.53 11.21 20.77
C PRO A 14 -37.99 10.04 19.89
N ASN A 15 -37.53 9.96 18.63
CA ASN A 15 -37.90 8.90 17.70
C ASN A 15 -36.90 7.73 17.63
N LYS A 16 -35.83 7.74 18.44
CA LYS A 16 -34.83 6.66 18.46
C LYS A 16 -34.46 6.27 19.90
N THR A 17 -34.63 5.00 20.23
CA THR A 17 -34.20 4.41 21.50
C THR A 17 -32.88 3.69 21.29
N TYR A 18 -31.81 4.18 21.93
CA TYR A 18 -30.50 3.52 21.88
C TYR A 18 -30.30 2.68 23.14
N GLY A 19 -29.95 1.40 22.97
CA GLY A 19 -29.51 0.53 24.06
C GLY A 19 -28.04 0.80 24.35
N LEU A 20 -27.73 1.49 25.45
CA LEU A 20 -26.36 1.69 25.88
C LEU A 20 -25.81 0.36 26.43
N MET A 21 -24.99 -0.34 25.63
CA MET A 21 -24.41 -1.63 26.05
C MET A 21 -23.16 -1.44 26.91
N GLU A 22 -22.27 -0.49 26.57
CA GLU A 22 -21.10 -0.17 27.39
C GLU A 22 -20.51 1.21 27.01
N LEU A 23 -20.01 1.94 28.01
CA LEU A 23 -19.20 3.15 27.80
C LEU A 23 -17.74 2.83 28.12
N VAL A 24 -16.95 2.57 27.07
CA VAL A 24 -15.50 2.35 27.22
C VAL A 24 -14.76 3.63 26.84
N LYS A 25 -13.94 4.14 27.76
CA LYS A 25 -12.98 5.20 27.46
C LYS A 25 -11.87 4.61 26.60
N GLY A 26 -11.98 4.76 25.28
CA GLY A 26 -10.94 4.36 24.32
C GLY A 26 -10.34 5.56 23.60
N SER A 27 -9.18 5.39 22.97
CA SER A 27 -8.57 6.36 22.06
C SER A 27 -8.70 5.97 20.58
N SER A 28 -9.55 4.98 20.28
CA SER A 28 -9.74 4.51 18.90
C SER A 28 -10.46 5.58 18.07
N THR A 29 -10.25 5.57 16.76
CA THR A 29 -10.88 6.52 15.82
C THR A 29 -12.42 6.46 15.81
N ARG A 30 -13.01 5.43 16.43
CA ARG A 30 -14.46 5.25 16.55
C ARG A 30 -15.05 5.91 17.79
N VAL A 31 -14.22 6.33 18.76
CA VAL A 31 -14.70 6.83 20.07
C VAL A 31 -15.36 8.21 19.97
N ASP A 32 -14.95 9.03 19.00
CA ASP A 32 -15.54 10.37 18.77
C ASP A 32 -16.68 10.37 17.74
N ARG A 33 -17.08 9.20 17.21
CA ARG A 33 -18.16 9.11 16.21
C ARG A 33 -19.43 8.59 16.85
N GLY A 34 -20.49 9.40 16.81
CA GLY A 34 -21.78 9.02 17.36
C GLY A 34 -22.47 7.92 16.54
N PRO A 35 -23.50 7.27 17.09
CA PRO A 35 -24.33 6.31 16.34
C PRO A 35 -24.94 6.88 15.06
N ASP A 36 -25.13 8.20 14.98
CA ASP A 36 -25.65 8.88 13.79
C ASP A 36 -24.60 9.08 12.68
N ASP A 37 -23.30 9.00 13.01
CA ASP A 37 -22.19 9.04 12.04
C ASP A 37 -21.81 7.66 11.51
N MET A 38 -22.48 6.60 11.97
CA MET A 38 -22.23 5.22 11.59
C MET A 38 -23.47 4.59 10.95
N VAL A 39 -23.23 3.67 10.01
CA VAL A 39 -24.27 2.84 9.41
C VAL A 39 -23.88 1.38 9.59
N SER A 40 -24.89 0.49 9.65
CA SER A 40 -24.64 -0.95 9.73
C SER A 40 -23.82 -1.43 8.53
N SER A 41 -22.82 -2.28 8.77
CA SER A 41 -21.99 -2.86 7.72
C SER A 41 -22.82 -3.68 6.73
N TRP A 42 -23.82 -4.42 7.24
CA TRP A 42 -24.83 -5.06 6.43
C TRP A 42 -26.07 -4.17 6.30
N PRO A 43 -26.59 -3.90 5.10
CA PRO A 43 -26.07 -4.32 3.79
C PRO A 43 -25.10 -3.28 3.17
N HIS A 44 -24.98 -2.09 3.75
CA HIS A 44 -24.40 -0.92 3.07
C HIS A 44 -22.93 -1.06 2.68
N LEU A 45 -22.08 -1.53 3.60
CA LEU A 45 -20.65 -1.72 3.32
C LEU A 45 -20.45 -2.94 2.42
N LEU A 46 -21.10 -4.05 2.76
CA LEU A 46 -20.87 -5.32 2.07
C LEU A 46 -21.30 -5.30 0.61
N ILE A 47 -22.42 -4.63 0.28
CA ILE A 47 -22.85 -4.46 -1.12
C ILE A 47 -21.84 -3.61 -1.90
N ARG A 48 -21.30 -2.55 -1.30
CA ARG A 48 -20.29 -1.70 -1.95
C ARG A 48 -18.98 -2.44 -2.18
N GLU A 49 -18.52 -3.21 -1.21
CA GLU A 49 -17.32 -4.04 -1.33
C GLU A 49 -17.51 -5.14 -2.38
N ALA A 50 -18.66 -5.81 -2.40
CA ALA A 50 -18.99 -6.81 -3.42
C ALA A 50 -19.06 -6.20 -4.83
N ALA A 51 -19.63 -5.01 -4.97
CA ALA A 51 -19.68 -4.29 -6.25
C ALA A 51 -18.28 -3.88 -6.73
N LEU A 52 -17.43 -3.35 -5.84
CA LEU A 52 -16.04 -3.02 -6.15
C LEU A 52 -15.22 -4.28 -6.49
N PHE A 53 -15.41 -5.37 -5.77
CA PHE A 53 -14.78 -6.65 -6.07
C PHE A 53 -15.17 -7.16 -7.46
N ALA A 54 -16.46 -7.17 -7.78
CA ALA A 54 -16.96 -7.57 -9.09
C ALA A 54 -16.40 -6.67 -10.21
N ALA A 55 -16.34 -5.36 -9.98
CA ALA A 55 -15.76 -4.41 -10.94
C ALA A 55 -14.25 -4.65 -11.14
N CYS A 56 -13.47 -4.82 -10.07
CA CYS A 56 -12.04 -5.13 -10.15
C CYS A 56 -11.80 -6.47 -10.86
N PHE A 57 -12.59 -7.50 -10.54
CA PHE A 57 -12.49 -8.81 -11.17
C PHE A 57 -12.81 -8.73 -12.67
N ALA A 58 -13.89 -8.04 -13.04
CA ALA A 58 -14.23 -7.81 -14.44
C ALA A 58 -13.13 -7.02 -15.18
N ALA A 59 -12.55 -5.99 -14.55
CA ALA A 59 -11.45 -5.23 -15.12
C ALA A 59 -10.19 -6.11 -15.33
N MET A 60 -9.87 -6.99 -14.38
CA MET A 60 -8.77 -7.95 -14.52
C MET A 60 -9.01 -8.94 -15.66
N LEU A 61 -10.23 -9.47 -15.79
CA LEU A 61 -10.58 -10.37 -16.90
C LEU A 61 -10.50 -9.64 -18.24
N ALA A 62 -11.02 -8.42 -18.33
CA ALA A 62 -10.90 -7.59 -19.53
C ALA A 62 -9.43 -7.35 -19.88
N LEU A 63 -8.60 -7.01 -18.89
CA LEU A 63 -7.16 -6.83 -19.08
C LEU A 63 -6.51 -8.11 -19.62
N ALA A 64 -6.82 -9.27 -19.06
CA ALA A 64 -6.26 -10.54 -19.51
C ALA A 64 -6.67 -10.93 -20.94
N VAL A 65 -7.89 -10.55 -21.37
CA VAL A 65 -8.39 -10.81 -22.73
C VAL A 65 -7.77 -9.85 -23.75
N PHE A 66 -7.66 -8.57 -23.42
CA PHE A 66 -7.19 -7.54 -24.37
C PHE A 66 -5.67 -7.33 -24.36
N LEU A 67 -5.00 -7.65 -23.25
CA LEU A 67 -3.55 -7.54 -23.07
C LEU A 67 -3.02 -8.90 -22.61
N PRO A 68 -2.79 -9.85 -23.55
CA PRO A 68 -2.24 -11.15 -23.19
C PRO A 68 -0.88 -10.97 -22.50
N PRO A 69 -0.61 -11.74 -21.42
CA PRO A 69 0.65 -11.62 -20.72
C PRO A 69 1.81 -12.00 -21.64
N PRO A 70 2.95 -11.30 -21.58
CA PRO A 70 4.17 -11.73 -22.25
C PRO A 70 4.65 -13.02 -21.57
N LEU A 71 4.41 -14.17 -22.19
CA LEU A 71 4.84 -15.47 -21.69
C LEU A 71 6.23 -15.78 -22.25
N GLU A 72 7.14 -16.17 -21.36
CA GLU A 72 8.46 -16.68 -21.72
C GLU A 72 8.39 -18.15 -22.18
N LEU A 73 9.49 -18.66 -22.73
CA LEU A 73 9.63 -20.06 -23.12
C LEU A 73 9.59 -20.99 -21.88
N GLU A 74 9.44 -22.29 -22.14
CA GLU A 74 9.50 -23.29 -21.07
C GLU A 74 10.82 -23.19 -20.29
N ALA A 75 10.73 -23.29 -18.97
CA ALA A 75 11.87 -23.11 -18.08
C ALA A 75 12.96 -24.17 -18.36
N ASN A 76 14.14 -23.71 -18.77
CA ASN A 76 15.31 -24.56 -19.00
C ASN A 76 16.39 -24.31 -17.91
N PRO A 77 16.64 -25.26 -17.00
CA PRO A 77 17.68 -25.10 -15.97
C PRO A 77 19.10 -24.95 -16.52
N GLN A 78 19.36 -25.42 -17.75
CA GLN A 78 20.68 -25.32 -18.38
C GLN A 78 20.94 -23.94 -19.01
N HIS A 79 19.90 -23.16 -19.28
CA HIS A 79 20.00 -21.83 -19.91
C HIS A 79 19.10 -20.83 -19.18
N PRO A 80 19.56 -20.24 -18.07
CA PRO A 80 18.81 -19.20 -17.38
C PRO A 80 18.70 -17.93 -18.24
N PRO A 81 17.53 -17.26 -18.29
CA PRO A 81 17.38 -16.03 -19.04
C PRO A 81 18.27 -14.92 -18.48
N ASN A 82 18.86 -14.11 -19.37
CA ASN A 82 19.71 -12.99 -18.99
C ASN A 82 19.32 -11.72 -19.76
N PRO A 83 18.78 -10.68 -19.10
CA PRO A 83 18.55 -10.56 -17.66
C PRO A 83 17.25 -11.23 -17.18
N ALA A 84 17.31 -11.98 -16.08
CA ALA A 84 16.11 -12.43 -15.39
C ALA A 84 15.52 -11.27 -14.58
N LYS A 85 14.51 -10.57 -15.12
CA LYS A 85 13.83 -9.46 -14.42
C LYS A 85 12.73 -10.00 -13.52
N ALA A 86 12.72 -9.58 -12.26
CA ALA A 86 11.63 -9.84 -11.33
C ALA A 86 10.39 -9.05 -11.74
N PRO A 87 9.20 -9.46 -11.26
CA PRO A 87 7.98 -8.66 -11.41
C PRO A 87 8.20 -7.22 -10.92
N TRP A 88 7.52 -6.25 -11.53
CA TRP A 88 7.75 -4.82 -11.29
C TRP A 88 7.71 -4.40 -9.82
N TYR A 89 6.86 -5.04 -9.01
CA TYR A 89 6.74 -4.77 -7.56
C TYR A 89 7.95 -5.27 -6.75
N PHE A 90 8.80 -6.12 -7.34
CA PHE A 90 10.06 -6.58 -6.78
C PHE A 90 11.30 -5.95 -7.41
N LEU A 91 11.18 -5.17 -8.49
CA LEU A 91 12.35 -4.60 -9.20
C LEU A 91 13.23 -3.74 -8.29
N GLY A 92 12.64 -2.95 -7.39
CA GLY A 92 13.42 -2.15 -6.44
C GLY A 92 14.20 -3.00 -5.43
N LEU A 93 13.66 -4.16 -5.04
CA LEU A 93 14.37 -5.12 -4.18
C LEU A 93 15.44 -5.87 -4.95
N GLN A 94 15.14 -6.29 -6.18
CA GLN A 94 16.10 -6.93 -7.07
C GLN A 94 17.30 -6.04 -7.35
N GLU A 95 17.07 -4.75 -7.59
CA GLU A 95 18.11 -3.76 -7.77
C GLU A 95 19.09 -3.75 -6.60
N LEU A 96 18.59 -3.81 -5.38
CA LEU A 96 19.39 -3.80 -4.18
C LEU A 96 20.18 -5.11 -3.99
N VAL A 97 19.54 -6.25 -4.28
CA VAL A 97 20.17 -7.59 -4.26
C VAL A 97 21.30 -7.69 -5.28
N ALA A 98 21.16 -7.03 -6.43
CA ALA A 98 22.19 -7.01 -7.46
C ALA A 98 23.48 -6.29 -7.02
N TYR A 99 23.40 -5.35 -6.07
CA TYR A 99 24.56 -4.71 -5.46
C TYR A 99 25.17 -5.56 -4.34
N ASP A 100 24.35 -6.05 -3.42
CA ASP A 100 24.79 -6.91 -2.34
C ASP A 100 23.65 -7.87 -1.93
N ALA A 101 23.91 -9.17 -2.02
CA ALA A 101 22.89 -10.18 -1.78
C ALA A 101 22.37 -10.16 -0.33
N PHE A 102 23.23 -9.88 0.64
CA PHE A 102 22.85 -9.86 2.05
C PHE A 102 22.05 -8.60 2.39
N TRP A 103 22.59 -7.42 2.07
CA TRP A 103 21.93 -6.16 2.38
C TRP A 103 20.65 -5.95 1.57
N GLY A 104 20.63 -6.41 0.32
CA GLY A 104 19.46 -6.32 -0.54
C GLY A 104 18.39 -7.36 -0.26
N GLY A 105 18.77 -8.58 0.08
CA GLY A 105 17.83 -9.67 0.32
C GLY A 105 17.27 -9.66 1.75
N LEU A 106 18.13 -9.41 2.74
CA LEU A 106 17.78 -9.58 4.16
C LEU A 106 17.93 -8.29 4.97
N GLY A 107 19.06 -7.58 4.83
CA GLY A 107 19.40 -6.45 5.69
C GLY A 107 18.39 -5.31 5.62
N ILE A 108 18.29 -4.65 4.47
CA ILE A 108 17.40 -3.50 4.27
C ILE A 108 15.91 -3.89 4.35
N PRO A 109 15.42 -4.97 3.70
CA PRO A 109 14.04 -5.40 3.87
C PRO A 109 13.69 -5.69 5.33
N GLY A 110 14.60 -6.36 6.06
CA GLY A 110 14.43 -6.63 7.50
C GLY A 110 14.34 -5.34 8.33
N LEU A 111 15.20 -4.35 8.06
CA LEU A 111 15.14 -3.04 8.70
C LEU A 111 13.83 -2.29 8.39
N VAL A 112 13.32 -2.38 7.16
CA VAL A 112 12.02 -1.79 6.80
C VAL A 112 10.90 -2.44 7.59
N VAL A 113 10.87 -3.78 7.70
CA VAL A 113 9.86 -4.50 8.48
C VAL A 113 9.94 -4.12 9.97
N ILE A 114 11.14 -4.08 10.56
CA ILE A 114 11.35 -3.61 11.94
C ILE A 114 10.87 -2.17 12.10
N GLY A 115 11.19 -1.29 11.14
CA GLY A 115 10.71 0.08 11.11
C GLY A 115 9.18 0.17 11.09
N LEU A 116 8.51 -0.62 10.25
CA LEU A 116 7.05 -0.70 10.18
C LEU A 116 6.43 -1.19 11.49
N MET A 117 7.04 -2.19 12.14
CA MET A 117 6.61 -2.64 13.48
C MET A 117 6.82 -1.57 14.56
N ALA A 118 7.83 -0.70 14.39
CA ALA A 118 8.09 0.41 15.30
C ALA A 118 7.15 1.61 15.11
N VAL A 119 6.50 1.77 13.94
CA VAL A 119 5.57 2.88 13.64
C VAL A 119 4.54 3.15 14.75
N PRO A 120 3.77 2.18 15.27
CA PRO A 120 2.79 2.44 16.32
C PRO A 120 3.40 2.96 17.64
N TYR A 121 4.68 2.70 17.88
CA TYR A 121 5.37 3.18 19.08
C TYR A 121 5.94 4.58 18.91
N ILE A 122 6.30 4.96 17.68
CA ILE A 122 6.90 6.26 17.32
C ILE A 122 5.80 7.30 17.03
N ASP A 123 4.83 6.99 16.17
CA ASP A 123 3.71 7.88 15.84
C ASP A 123 2.47 7.58 16.69
N ARG A 124 2.42 8.18 17.88
CA ARG A 124 1.27 8.08 18.80
C ARG A 124 0.28 9.24 18.67
N HIS A 125 0.47 10.14 17.69
CA HIS A 125 -0.37 11.34 17.56
C HIS A 125 -1.72 11.00 16.93
N HIS A 126 -2.84 11.35 17.56
CA HIS A 126 -4.18 11.08 17.04
C HIS A 126 -4.70 12.13 16.04
N SER A 127 -3.95 13.21 15.82
CA SER A 127 -4.39 14.30 14.94
C SER A 127 -4.25 13.97 13.46
N GLY A 128 -5.31 14.19 12.67
CA GLY A 128 -5.26 14.03 11.22
C GLY A 128 -5.32 12.60 10.69
N ILE A 129 -5.65 11.61 11.53
CA ILE A 129 -5.88 10.23 11.10
C ILE A 129 -7.06 10.19 10.11
N GLY A 130 -6.90 9.48 9.00
CA GLY A 130 -7.94 9.30 7.98
C GLY A 130 -8.23 10.53 7.11
N ARG A 131 -7.46 11.62 7.25
CA ARG A 131 -7.53 12.78 6.36
C ARG A 131 -6.37 12.73 5.36
N TRP A 132 -6.70 12.63 4.08
CA TRP A 132 -5.72 12.77 3.01
C TRP A 132 -5.00 14.11 3.12
N PHE A 133 -3.67 14.09 3.04
CA PHE A 133 -2.80 15.27 3.11
C PHE A 133 -3.06 16.17 4.33
N ALA A 134 -3.29 15.56 5.50
CA ALA A 134 -3.59 16.31 6.72
C ALA A 134 -2.46 17.31 7.07
N ARG A 135 -2.82 18.59 7.23
CA ARG A 135 -1.87 19.65 7.59
C ARG A 135 -1.11 19.36 8.90
N SER A 136 -1.72 18.62 9.82
CA SER A 136 -1.10 18.22 11.09
C SER A 136 -0.02 17.13 10.94
N ARG A 137 0.05 16.43 9.80
CA ARG A 137 0.97 15.32 9.52
C ARG A 137 1.85 15.58 8.30
N ARG A 138 2.13 16.85 7.98
CA ARG A 138 2.89 17.24 6.78
C ARG A 138 4.21 16.51 6.60
N THR A 139 4.97 16.33 7.67
CA THR A 139 6.26 15.62 7.63
C THR A 139 6.09 14.16 7.28
N ALA A 140 5.18 13.44 7.95
CA ALA A 140 4.88 12.04 7.66
C ALA A 140 4.33 11.86 6.22
N CYS A 141 3.42 12.72 5.79
CA CYS A 141 2.92 12.72 4.40
C CYS A 141 4.05 12.98 3.40
N ALA A 142 4.93 13.96 3.64
CA ALA A 142 6.04 14.27 2.75
C ALA A 142 7.04 13.11 2.65
N LEU A 143 7.41 12.49 3.77
CA LEU A 143 8.30 11.32 3.80
C LEU A 143 7.67 10.12 3.07
N PHE A 144 6.39 9.85 3.27
CA PHE A 144 5.68 8.79 2.57
C PHE A 144 5.58 9.07 1.06
N THR A 145 5.27 10.30 0.66
CA THR A 145 5.25 10.69 -0.75
C THR A 145 6.63 10.56 -1.40
N LEU A 146 7.69 11.00 -0.72
CA LEU A 146 9.07 10.83 -1.19
C LEU A 146 9.42 9.35 -1.36
N TYR A 147 9.03 8.50 -0.41
CA TYR A 147 9.18 7.05 -0.51
C TYR A 147 8.47 6.48 -1.74
N VAL A 148 7.20 6.85 -1.98
CA VAL A 148 6.45 6.40 -3.16
C VAL A 148 7.14 6.84 -4.46
N ILE A 149 7.61 8.09 -4.53
CA ILE A 149 8.34 8.60 -5.70
C ILE A 149 9.63 7.80 -5.91
N ALA A 150 10.40 7.54 -4.84
CA ALA A 150 11.62 6.75 -4.92
C ALA A 150 11.37 5.33 -5.45
N VAL A 151 10.31 4.66 -4.96
CA VAL A 151 9.92 3.34 -5.45
C VAL A 151 9.55 3.37 -6.94
N ILE A 152 8.78 4.36 -7.38
CA ILE A 152 8.41 4.51 -8.81
C ILE A 152 9.67 4.73 -9.66
N VAL A 153 10.60 5.58 -9.22
CA VAL A 153 11.86 5.81 -9.93
C VAL A 153 12.68 4.52 -10.02
N LEU A 154 12.78 3.74 -8.95
CA LEU A 154 13.48 2.45 -8.96
C LEU A 154 12.81 1.44 -9.91
N ILE A 155 11.48 1.41 -9.98
CA ILE A 155 10.74 0.57 -10.94
C ILE A 155 11.10 0.98 -12.37
N ILE A 156 11.12 2.28 -12.67
CA ILE A 156 11.47 2.79 -14.00
C ILE A 156 12.91 2.41 -14.36
N ILE A 157 13.85 2.59 -13.43
CA ILE A 157 15.26 2.21 -13.61
C ILE A 157 15.38 0.70 -13.87
N GLY A 158 14.79 -0.14 -13.02
CA GLY A 158 14.83 -1.60 -13.16
C GLY A 158 14.17 -2.10 -14.45
N THR A 159 13.11 -1.44 -14.90
CA THR A 159 12.39 -1.84 -16.11
C THR A 159 13.17 -1.49 -17.36
N PHE A 160 13.63 -0.23 -17.48
CA PHE A 160 14.10 0.33 -18.75
C PHE A 160 15.63 0.49 -18.85
N PHE A 161 16.35 0.60 -17.73
CA PHE A 161 17.79 0.91 -17.72
C PHE A 161 18.67 -0.29 -17.34
N ARG A 162 18.07 -1.41 -16.93
CA ARG A 162 18.79 -2.66 -16.58
C ARG A 162 18.78 -3.66 -17.73
N GLY A 163 19.96 -3.93 -18.27
CA GLY A 163 20.22 -4.85 -19.38
C GLY A 163 20.97 -6.13 -18.99
N PRO A 164 21.64 -6.81 -19.94
CA PRO A 164 22.35 -8.06 -19.67
C PRO A 164 23.33 -7.96 -18.50
N ASN A 165 23.39 -9.01 -17.68
CA ASN A 165 24.16 -9.07 -16.43
C ASN A 165 23.80 -7.97 -15.42
N TRP A 166 22.56 -7.45 -15.47
CA TRP A 166 22.11 -6.33 -14.64
C TRP A 166 22.92 -5.03 -14.84
N GLY A 167 23.61 -4.91 -15.98
CA GLY A 167 24.36 -3.72 -16.36
C GLY A 167 23.46 -2.52 -16.65
N TRP A 168 24.02 -1.32 -16.54
CA TRP A 168 23.34 -0.09 -16.93
C TRP A 168 23.39 0.12 -18.44
N PHE A 169 22.24 0.33 -19.07
CA PHE A 169 22.10 0.65 -20.49
C PHE A 169 21.14 1.82 -20.67
N MET A 170 21.39 2.65 -21.68
CA MET A 170 20.37 3.61 -22.11
C MET A 170 19.24 2.86 -22.84
N PRO A 171 17.97 3.28 -22.70
CA PRO A 171 16.84 2.57 -23.29
C PRO A 171 16.93 2.35 -24.81
N TRP A 172 17.64 3.22 -25.53
CA TRP A 172 17.84 3.14 -26.98
C TRP A 172 19.09 2.36 -27.41
N ASP A 173 20.00 2.04 -26.50
CA ASP A 173 21.24 1.28 -26.76
C ASP A 173 21.13 -0.18 -26.31
N MET A 174 19.90 -0.65 -26.05
CA MET A 174 19.66 -1.97 -25.47
C MET A 174 19.92 -3.08 -26.49
N PRO A 175 20.82 -4.02 -26.21
CA PRO A 175 21.08 -5.13 -27.13
C PRO A 175 19.83 -6.00 -27.27
N PRO A 176 19.58 -6.58 -28.46
CA PRO A 176 18.48 -7.52 -28.66
C PRO A 176 18.62 -8.70 -27.70
N GLU A 177 17.50 -9.15 -27.14
CA GLU A 177 17.45 -10.31 -26.24
C GLU A 177 18.04 -11.54 -26.96
N ARG A 178 19.12 -12.10 -26.40
CA ARG A 178 19.66 -13.38 -26.88
C ARG A 178 18.82 -14.48 -26.25
N GLN A 179 18.04 -15.17 -27.08
CA GLN A 179 17.33 -16.39 -26.71
C GLN A 179 18.32 -17.53 -26.45
#